data_AF-A0A2M9BUB2-F1
#
_entry.id   AF-A0A2M9BUB2-F1
#
_cell.length_a   1.000
_cell.length_b   1.000
_cell.length_c   1.000
_cell.angle_alpha   90.00
_cell.angle_beta   90.00
_cell.angle_gamma   90.00
#
_symmetry.space_group_name_H-M   'P 1'
#
loop_
_entity.id
_entity.type
_entity.pdbx_description
1 polymer ?
#
loop_
_entity_poly.entity_id
_entity_poly.type
_entity_poly.pdbx_seq_one_letter_code
_entity_poly.pdbx_strand_id
1 'polypeptide(L)'
;MTEGNTHTMSTSRVFGASAPARPKRVAGIAAATIAIGAVAALVAPSAATAAPVVSQGTGRLITASIAGVPIDPIAALAGAVAVNPDGATPLVVSDTPIDASALADLLSLEIGPNNLPLFGGSGIIQLGAVGQYAQAASDASSQAFSGAVSAAPSLIGVNTVTPSDVGAPTAGSTAQISVGTSLLTGGEDLANLQINVGVLAASASQTADGVQSGDYTLASADVLVGGTLVSGVTTIVSPALDTLIAALTVAGITGITNPLGPDGISLSTDDLLAVAGVASLNDLPVGTNLLTYVPQAVVNQLTSVVDGVLDAAQAAIDELPLLARIVPQAALAVARGIIDPVIAGLVGTLAGPLATAIDAIAQLDVNNQTLGDDGSFTQSALRVGLGPDGSLAAVDLASASVGPNAGIEGVPLMSPEALAIAGGGAAIIGLVVWLRRRRVTVEGTH
;
A
#
# COMPACT_ATOMS: atom_id res chain seq x y z
N MET A 1 -13.88 -9.62 -63.00
CA MET A 1 -13.83 -11.10 -63.10
C MET A 1 -13.89 -11.58 -61.65
N THR A 2 -15.08 -11.94 -61.17
CA THR A 2 -15.66 -13.32 -61.17
C THR A 2 -14.96 -14.21 -60.15
N GLU A 3 -15.60 -14.87 -59.17
CA GLU A 3 -17.01 -14.97 -58.72
C GLU A 3 -16.96 -15.20 -57.18
N GLY A 4 -18.02 -15.12 -56.37
CA GLY A 4 -19.45 -15.10 -56.67
C GLY A 4 -20.13 -16.45 -56.36
N ASN A 5 -20.30 -16.82 -55.08
CA ASN A 5 -21.25 -17.88 -54.75
C ASN A 5 -21.89 -17.73 -53.35
N THR A 6 -23.20 -17.93 -53.28
CA THR A 6 -24.03 -17.97 -52.07
C THR A 6 -24.74 -19.31 -52.02
N HIS A 7 -25.00 -19.86 -50.83
CA HIS A 7 -25.95 -20.97 -50.69
C HIS A 7 -26.90 -20.76 -49.51
N THR A 8 -28.17 -21.10 -49.74
CA THR A 8 -29.26 -20.92 -48.77
C THR A 8 -30.32 -22.00 -48.97
N MET A 9 -30.55 -22.82 -47.94
CA MET A 9 -31.72 -23.70 -47.73
C MET A 9 -31.83 -23.87 -46.20
N SER A 10 -32.92 -23.63 -45.47
CA SER A 10 -34.37 -23.83 -45.72
C SER A 10 -34.72 -25.32 -45.74
N THR A 11 -35.68 -25.85 -44.96
CA THR A 11 -37.07 -25.39 -44.75
C THR A 11 -37.76 -26.04 -43.52
N SER A 12 -38.91 -25.50 -43.08
CA SER A 12 -40.15 -26.24 -42.65
C SER A 12 -40.14 -26.99 -41.28
N ARG A 13 -41.22 -27.06 -40.45
CA ARG A 13 -42.58 -26.44 -40.31
C ARG A 13 -43.00 -26.63 -38.82
N VAL A 14 -43.64 -25.71 -38.09
CA VAL A 14 -45.03 -25.16 -38.15
C VAL A 14 -46.13 -26.11 -37.61
N PHE A 15 -47.10 -25.49 -36.90
CA PHE A 15 -48.35 -25.98 -36.25
C PHE A 15 -48.26 -26.21 -34.72
N GLY A 16 -49.22 -25.74 -33.91
CA GLY A 16 -50.40 -24.89 -34.23
C GLY A 16 -51.16 -24.46 -32.97
N ALA A 17 -51.94 -23.37 -33.03
CA ALA A 17 -52.60 -22.77 -31.87
C ALA A 17 -54.14 -22.92 -31.89
N SER A 18 -54.76 -22.99 -30.71
CA SER A 18 -56.04 -22.28 -30.41
C SER A 18 -56.50 -22.47 -28.95
N ALA A 19 -57.14 -21.43 -28.41
CA ALA A 19 -58.04 -21.48 -27.25
C ALA A 19 -59.51 -21.66 -27.78
N PRO A 20 -60.63 -21.74 -26.99
CA PRO A 20 -60.84 -21.09 -25.68
C PRO A 20 -61.82 -21.76 -24.67
N ALA A 21 -62.14 -20.99 -23.60
CA ALA A 21 -63.40 -20.94 -22.84
C ALA A 21 -63.68 -21.89 -21.63
N ARG A 22 -64.41 -21.31 -20.65
CA ARG A 22 -64.98 -21.89 -19.40
C ARG A 22 -66.48 -22.25 -19.63
N PRO A 23 -67.40 -22.50 -18.63
CA PRO A 23 -67.28 -22.72 -17.16
C PRO A 23 -68.21 -23.80 -16.52
N LYS A 24 -68.01 -24.07 -15.19
CA LYS A 24 -68.99 -24.34 -14.06
C LYS A 24 -68.44 -25.43 -13.10
N ARG A 25 -68.21 -25.13 -11.79
CA ARG A 25 -69.11 -25.23 -10.60
C ARG A 25 -69.59 -26.68 -10.33
N VAL A 26 -69.58 -27.28 -9.12
CA VAL A 26 -69.52 -26.88 -7.67
C VAL A 26 -68.54 -27.87 -6.94
N ALA A 27 -67.97 -27.76 -5.72
CA ALA A 27 -68.21 -27.04 -4.44
C ALA A 27 -66.95 -26.25 -3.95
N GLY A 28 -66.50 -26.12 -2.68
CA GLY A 28 -66.77 -26.74 -1.34
C GLY A 28 -65.77 -27.85 -0.96
N ILE A 29 -65.33 -28.11 0.28
CA ILE A 29 -65.68 -27.65 1.66
C ILE A 29 -64.71 -26.55 2.16
N ALA A 30 -65.10 -25.76 3.16
CA ALA A 30 -64.24 -24.76 3.83
C ALA A 30 -63.80 -25.21 5.24
N ALA A 31 -62.55 -24.88 5.60
CA ALA A 31 -62.05 -24.82 6.97
C ALA A 31 -61.18 -23.56 7.09
N ALA A 32 -61.23 -22.85 8.22
CA ALA A 32 -60.66 -21.51 8.33
C ALA A 32 -59.19 -21.48 8.76
N THR A 33 -58.41 -20.62 8.13
CA THR A 33 -57.12 -20.14 8.65
C THR A 33 -57.15 -18.61 8.67
N ILE A 34 -56.73 -18.01 9.80
CA ILE A 34 -56.86 -16.57 10.05
C ILE A 34 -55.81 -15.79 9.25
N ALA A 35 -56.22 -14.73 8.56
CA ALA A 35 -55.34 -13.86 7.79
C ALA A 35 -55.54 -12.38 8.16
N ILE A 36 -54.71 -11.89 9.08
CA ILE A 36 -54.48 -10.47 9.38
C ILE A 36 -52.99 -10.35 9.73
N GLY A 37 -52.15 -9.60 9.02
CA GLY A 37 -52.33 -8.97 7.72
C GLY A 37 -50.96 -8.54 7.21
N ALA A 38 -50.43 -9.22 6.19
CA ALA A 38 -49.07 -9.02 5.72
C ALA A 38 -48.94 -7.73 4.90
N VAL A 39 -48.75 -6.60 5.58
CA VAL A 39 -48.26 -5.38 4.94
C VAL A 39 -46.80 -5.63 4.57
N ALA A 40 -46.55 -5.90 3.29
CA ALA A 40 -45.21 -5.89 2.71
C ALA A 40 -44.70 -4.45 2.64
N ALA A 41 -44.35 -3.90 3.81
CA ALA A 41 -43.64 -2.64 3.89
C ALA A 41 -42.28 -2.85 3.21
N LEU A 42 -42.02 -2.07 2.15
CA LEU A 42 -40.71 -1.93 1.56
C LEU A 42 -39.86 -1.10 2.54
N VAL A 43 -39.46 -1.72 3.65
CA VAL A 43 -38.44 -1.18 4.54
C VAL A 43 -37.13 -1.29 3.79
N ALA A 44 -36.82 -0.24 3.02
CA ALA A 44 -35.45 0.01 2.59
C ALA A 44 -34.57 -0.06 3.85
N PRO A 45 -33.38 -0.69 3.78
CA PRO A 45 -32.48 -0.74 4.92
C PRO A 45 -32.12 0.70 5.30
N SER A 46 -32.73 1.20 6.37
CA SER A 46 -32.29 2.43 7.02
C SER A 46 -30.87 2.16 7.47
N ALA A 47 -29.89 2.76 6.79
CA ALA A 47 -28.50 2.70 7.21
C ALA A 47 -28.44 3.05 8.70
N ALA A 48 -27.86 2.16 9.50
CA ALA A 48 -27.73 2.36 10.93
C ALA A 48 -26.63 3.41 11.16
N THR A 49 -26.97 4.67 10.91
CA THR A 49 -26.12 5.83 11.23
C THR A 49 -25.71 5.69 12.68
N ALA A 50 -24.41 5.62 12.93
CA ALA A 50 -23.88 5.61 14.30
C ALA A 50 -24.42 6.83 15.05
N ALA A 51 -24.65 6.69 16.35
CA ALA A 51 -25.01 7.83 17.16
C ALA A 51 -23.87 8.88 17.08
N PRO A 52 -24.16 10.17 16.87
CA PRO A 52 -23.13 11.21 16.89
C PRO A 52 -22.29 11.13 18.17
N VAL A 53 -20.98 11.27 18.03
CA VAL A 53 -20.02 11.26 19.14
C VAL A 53 -19.37 12.63 19.28
N VAL A 54 -19.00 13.03 20.49
CA VAL A 54 -18.35 14.33 20.73
C VAL A 54 -17.00 14.39 20.01
N SER A 55 -16.18 13.33 20.12
CA SER A 55 -14.96 13.19 19.33
C SER A 55 -14.54 11.73 19.11
N GLN A 56 -13.83 11.46 18.01
CA GLN A 56 -13.19 10.17 17.74
C GLN A 56 -11.88 10.29 16.95
N GLY A 57 -10.97 9.35 17.19
CA GLY A 57 -9.72 9.16 16.45
C GLY A 57 -9.32 7.69 16.39
N THR A 58 -8.67 7.28 15.32
CA THR A 58 -8.17 5.91 15.10
C THR A 58 -6.79 5.92 14.45
N GLY A 59 -5.78 5.39 15.14
CA GLY A 59 -4.45 5.14 14.60
C GLY A 59 -4.32 3.67 14.20
N ARG A 60 -4.04 3.36 12.93
CA ARG A 60 -4.05 1.99 12.40
C ARG A 60 -2.90 1.77 11.43
N LEU A 61 -2.07 0.76 11.70
CA LEU A 61 -0.88 0.50 10.89
C LEU A 61 -1.21 -0.07 9.51
N ILE A 62 -2.14 -1.01 9.44
CA ILE A 62 -2.45 -1.79 8.24
C ILE A 62 -3.96 -1.73 7.98
N THR A 63 -4.34 -0.96 6.96
CA THR A 63 -5.64 -1.11 6.29
C THR A 63 -5.37 -1.78 4.94
N ALA A 64 -6.13 -2.81 4.59
CA ALA A 64 -5.83 -3.56 3.36
C ALA A 64 -7.06 -4.21 2.73
N SER A 65 -6.93 -4.50 1.44
CA SER A 65 -7.89 -5.28 0.67
C SER A 65 -7.17 -6.26 -0.26
N ILE A 66 -7.81 -7.40 -0.54
CA ILE A 66 -7.35 -8.42 -1.49
C ILE A 66 -8.45 -8.61 -2.52
N ALA A 67 -8.12 -8.49 -3.81
CA ALA A 67 -9.09 -8.45 -4.93
C ALA A 67 -10.27 -7.47 -4.69
N GLY A 68 -10.01 -6.33 -4.05
CA GLY A 68 -11.02 -5.32 -3.68
C GLY A 68 -11.90 -5.67 -2.47
N VAL A 69 -11.68 -6.80 -1.80
CA VAL A 69 -12.37 -7.18 -0.56
C VAL A 69 -11.54 -6.72 0.64
N PRO A 70 -12.05 -5.84 1.53
CA PRO A 70 -11.30 -5.37 2.70
C PRO A 70 -11.10 -6.47 3.75
N ILE A 71 -9.90 -6.53 4.34
CA ILE A 71 -9.55 -7.50 5.41
C ILE A 71 -9.88 -7.01 6.83
N ASP A 72 -10.54 -5.85 6.94
CA ASP A 72 -10.96 -5.21 8.18
C ASP A 72 -11.74 -6.09 9.19
N PRO A 73 -12.43 -7.19 8.81
CA PRO A 73 -13.02 -8.12 9.78
C PRO A 73 -12.01 -8.84 10.70
N ILE A 74 -10.70 -8.78 10.41
CA ILE A 74 -9.66 -9.27 11.33
C ILE A 74 -9.58 -8.29 12.51
N ALA A 75 -10.37 -8.55 13.55
CA ALA A 75 -10.56 -7.67 14.71
C ALA A 75 -9.27 -7.32 15.48
N ALA A 76 -8.19 -8.07 15.25
CA ALA A 76 -6.86 -7.83 15.83
C ALA A 76 -6.03 -6.78 15.05
N LEU A 77 -6.49 -6.36 13.85
CA LEU A 77 -5.95 -5.24 13.06
C LEU A 77 -6.68 -3.91 13.27
N ALA A 78 -7.61 -3.85 14.24
CA ALA A 78 -8.49 -2.68 14.46
C ALA A 78 -7.76 -1.39 14.89
N GLY A 79 -6.47 -1.48 15.24
CA GLY A 79 -5.64 -0.34 15.63
C GLY A 79 -5.91 0.17 17.05
N ALA A 80 -5.34 1.34 17.34
CA ALA A 80 -5.64 2.13 18.53
C ALA A 80 -6.85 3.01 18.24
N VAL A 81 -7.93 2.88 19.04
CA VAL A 81 -9.21 3.57 18.82
C VAL A 81 -9.59 4.33 20.08
N ALA A 82 -9.79 5.65 19.96
CA ALA A 82 -10.29 6.50 21.02
C ALA A 82 -11.60 7.16 20.58
N VAL A 83 -12.66 6.98 21.38
CA VAL A 83 -13.98 7.59 21.16
C VAL A 83 -14.47 8.19 22.46
N ASN A 84 -14.89 9.45 22.41
CA ASN A 84 -15.54 10.15 23.50
C ASN A 84 -17.01 10.38 23.11
N PRO A 85 -17.93 9.48 23.51
CA PRO A 85 -19.29 9.48 22.97
C PRO A 85 -20.12 10.67 23.48
N ASP A 86 -19.94 11.06 24.74
CA ASP A 86 -20.77 12.03 25.47
C ASP A 86 -19.99 13.25 26.00
N GLY A 87 -18.67 13.28 25.82
CA GLY A 87 -17.80 14.32 26.35
C GLY A 87 -17.60 14.27 27.87
N ALA A 88 -18.16 13.28 28.58
CA ALA A 88 -18.11 13.21 30.04
C ALA A 88 -16.72 12.86 30.58
N THR A 89 -15.86 12.25 29.76
CA THR A 89 -14.44 12.04 30.07
C THR A 89 -13.62 13.19 29.46
N PRO A 90 -12.79 13.93 30.21
CA PRO A 90 -12.00 15.04 29.64
C PRO A 90 -11.08 14.61 28.50
N LEU A 91 -10.51 13.40 28.61
CA LEU A 91 -9.69 12.80 27.56
C LEU A 91 -9.77 11.27 27.57
N VAL A 92 -10.07 10.69 26.41
CA VAL A 92 -9.94 9.26 26.13
C VAL A 92 -8.67 9.04 25.31
N VAL A 93 -7.86 8.04 25.66
CA VAL A 93 -6.59 7.72 24.99
C VAL A 93 -6.50 6.21 24.77
N SER A 94 -5.98 5.82 23.60
CA SER A 94 -5.60 4.45 23.26
C SER A 94 -4.17 4.46 22.71
N ASP A 95 -3.29 3.70 23.35
CA ASP A 95 -2.02 3.22 22.79
C ASP A 95 -2.19 1.70 22.73
N THR A 96 -2.05 1.08 21.56
CA THR A 96 -2.39 -0.33 21.37
C THR A 96 -1.50 -0.99 20.33
N PRO A 97 -0.56 -1.86 20.74
CA PRO A 97 0.24 -2.64 19.81
C PRO A 97 -0.62 -3.61 19.00
N ILE A 98 -0.08 -4.10 17.88
CA ILE A 98 -0.68 -5.19 17.12
C ILE A 98 -0.64 -6.47 17.96
N ASP A 99 -1.79 -7.13 18.09
CA ASP A 99 -1.90 -8.39 18.82
C ASP A 99 -1.17 -9.52 18.08
N ALA A 100 -0.50 -10.41 18.80
CA ALA A 100 0.20 -11.56 18.20
C ALA A 100 -0.76 -12.51 17.44
N SER A 101 -2.05 -12.51 17.76
CA SER A 101 -3.08 -13.18 16.96
C SER A 101 -3.36 -12.48 15.63
N ALA A 102 -3.29 -11.14 15.56
CA ALA A 102 -3.33 -10.42 14.27
C ALA A 102 -2.13 -10.81 13.40
N LEU A 103 -0.95 -10.96 13.99
CA LEU A 103 0.24 -11.37 13.25
C LEU A 103 0.07 -12.78 12.65
N ALA A 104 -0.54 -13.72 13.40
CA ALA A 104 -0.85 -15.05 12.87
C ALA A 104 -1.86 -14.98 11.70
N ASP A 105 -2.89 -14.14 11.78
CA ASP A 105 -3.87 -13.96 10.70
C ASP A 105 -3.23 -13.26 9.48
N LEU A 106 -2.41 -12.21 9.67
CA LEU A 106 -1.66 -11.52 8.62
C LEU A 106 -0.74 -12.47 7.83
N LEU A 107 -0.04 -13.37 8.53
CA LEU A 107 0.85 -14.37 7.92
C LEU A 107 0.10 -15.44 7.10
N SER A 108 -1.24 -15.50 7.20
CA SER A 108 -2.09 -16.39 6.39
C SER A 108 -2.66 -15.71 5.13
N LEU A 109 -2.38 -14.43 4.91
CA LEU A 109 -2.87 -13.69 3.75
C LEU A 109 -1.98 -13.97 2.54
N GLU A 110 -2.48 -14.76 1.60
CA GLU A 110 -1.81 -15.13 0.35
C GLU A 110 -2.43 -14.38 -0.85
N ILE A 111 -1.61 -13.96 -1.83
CA ILE A 111 -2.06 -13.28 -3.05
C ILE A 111 -1.49 -13.89 -4.34
N GLY A 112 -2.14 -13.58 -5.46
CA GLY A 112 -1.72 -13.97 -6.81
C GLY A 112 -1.89 -15.47 -7.11
N PRO A 113 -1.46 -15.93 -8.32
CA PRO A 113 -1.59 -17.33 -8.73
C PRO A 113 -0.61 -18.27 -8.01
N ASN A 114 0.38 -17.71 -7.30
CA ASN A 114 1.48 -18.43 -6.65
C ASN A 114 1.33 -18.51 -5.12
N ASN A 115 0.18 -18.11 -4.56
CA ASN A 115 -0.10 -18.09 -3.12
C ASN A 115 1.01 -17.37 -2.30
N LEU A 116 1.39 -16.17 -2.73
CA LEU A 116 2.48 -15.42 -2.10
C LEU A 116 2.02 -14.75 -0.79
N PRO A 117 2.69 -14.99 0.35
CA PRO A 117 2.37 -14.28 1.60
C PRO A 117 2.49 -12.77 1.42
N LEU A 118 1.45 -12.03 1.80
CA LEU A 118 1.43 -10.57 1.72
C LEU A 118 2.34 -9.94 2.80
N PHE A 119 2.46 -10.58 3.96
CA PHE A 119 3.20 -10.07 5.12
C PHE A 119 4.22 -11.06 5.68
N GLY A 120 5.18 -10.55 6.45
CA GLY A 120 6.13 -11.34 7.25
C GLY A 120 7.50 -11.54 6.61
N GLY A 121 8.41 -12.22 7.32
CA GLY A 121 9.82 -12.37 6.93
C GLY A 121 10.10 -13.11 5.61
N SER A 122 9.08 -13.64 4.94
CA SER A 122 9.15 -14.22 3.59
C SER A 122 8.00 -13.75 2.69
N GLY A 123 7.27 -12.72 3.13
CA GLY A 123 6.18 -12.11 2.38
C GLY A 123 6.59 -10.84 1.66
N ILE A 124 5.66 -10.28 0.88
CA ILE A 124 5.88 -9.09 0.05
C ILE A 124 6.17 -7.85 0.91
N ILE A 125 5.48 -7.67 2.04
CA ILE A 125 5.61 -6.51 2.93
C ILE A 125 6.15 -6.94 4.31
N GLN A 126 7.25 -6.33 4.75
CA GLN A 126 7.81 -6.49 6.08
C GLN A 126 7.79 -5.16 6.82
N LEU A 127 7.36 -5.14 8.08
CA LEU A 127 7.32 -3.94 8.93
C LEU A 127 8.04 -4.23 10.26
N GLY A 128 8.99 -3.37 10.64
CA GLY A 128 9.69 -3.41 11.92
C GLY A 128 8.94 -2.63 13.01
N ALA A 129 9.68 -2.04 13.95
CA ALA A 129 9.14 -1.46 15.18
C ALA A 129 8.26 -0.22 14.96
N VAL A 130 6.94 -0.44 15.00
CA VAL A 130 5.90 0.56 14.72
C VAL A 130 4.84 0.58 15.82
N GLY A 131 4.12 1.70 15.95
CA GLY A 131 3.10 1.93 16.96
C GLY A 131 1.79 2.45 16.39
N GLN A 132 0.77 2.51 17.25
CA GLN A 132 -0.58 2.97 16.95
C GLN A 132 -1.12 3.76 18.15
N TYR A 133 -1.60 4.98 17.94
CA TYR A 133 -2.08 5.85 18.99
C TYR A 133 -3.34 6.62 18.56
N ALA A 134 -4.27 6.84 19.49
CA ALA A 134 -5.46 7.66 19.30
C ALA A 134 -5.88 8.40 20.58
N GLN A 135 -6.47 9.56 20.39
CA GLN A 135 -6.89 10.51 21.44
C GLN A 135 -8.21 11.17 21.05
N ALA A 136 -9.16 11.25 21.99
CA ALA A 136 -10.47 11.87 21.81
C ALA A 136 -10.83 12.70 23.05
N ALA A 137 -10.91 14.03 22.91
CA ALA A 137 -11.10 14.99 24.00
C ALA A 137 -12.57 15.43 24.15
N SER A 138 -12.93 15.92 25.33
CA SER A 138 -14.30 16.38 25.61
C SER A 138 -14.71 17.63 24.83
N ASP A 139 -13.74 18.39 24.31
CA ASP A 139 -13.94 19.67 23.60
C ASP A 139 -14.17 19.52 22.09
N ALA A 140 -14.56 18.32 21.63
CA ALA A 140 -14.66 17.94 20.22
C ALA A 140 -13.34 17.80 19.45
N SER A 141 -12.17 17.98 20.08
CA SER A 141 -10.89 17.69 19.42
C SER A 141 -10.50 16.20 19.47
N SER A 142 -9.74 15.74 18.48
CA SER A 142 -9.15 14.41 18.45
C SER A 142 -7.82 14.38 17.69
N GLN A 143 -6.99 13.38 18.00
CA GLN A 143 -5.72 13.11 17.33
C GLN A 143 -5.54 11.60 17.12
N ALA A 144 -4.86 11.22 16.05
CA ALA A 144 -4.50 9.85 15.72
C ALA A 144 -3.10 9.79 15.12
N PHE A 145 -2.42 8.65 15.29
CA PHE A 145 -1.09 8.39 14.75
C PHE A 145 -0.88 6.90 14.48
N SER A 146 -0.14 6.57 13.42
CA SER A 146 0.51 5.26 13.30
C SER A 146 1.81 5.35 12.51
N GLY A 147 2.71 4.40 12.75
CA GLY A 147 3.99 4.26 12.04
C GLY A 147 5.16 4.05 12.98
N ALA A 148 6.38 4.32 12.49
CA ALA A 148 7.63 4.20 13.25
C ALA A 148 7.55 4.89 14.61
N VAL A 149 7.88 4.17 15.70
CA VAL A 149 7.76 4.72 17.07
C VAL A 149 8.65 5.96 17.27
N SER A 150 9.74 6.09 16.50
CA SER A 150 10.63 7.26 16.47
C SER A 150 9.98 8.54 15.92
N ALA A 151 8.89 8.45 15.15
CA ALA A 151 8.21 9.60 14.54
C ALA A 151 7.08 10.19 15.41
N ALA A 152 6.63 9.47 16.44
CA ALA A 152 5.54 9.92 17.31
C ALA A 152 5.83 11.24 18.06
N PRO A 153 7.05 11.51 18.57
CA PRO A 153 7.37 12.78 19.23
C PRO A 153 7.27 14.00 18.30
N SER A 154 7.52 13.82 17.00
CA SER A 154 7.45 14.91 16.01
C SER A 154 6.06 15.12 15.41
N LEU A 155 5.26 14.06 15.25
CA LEU A 155 3.94 14.15 14.59
C LEU A 155 2.76 14.36 15.54
N ILE A 156 2.85 13.94 16.82
CA ILE A 156 1.79 14.12 17.83
C ILE A 156 2.32 14.48 19.23
N GLY A 157 3.63 14.77 19.38
CA GLY A 157 4.19 15.25 20.65
C GLY A 157 4.27 14.22 21.79
N VAL A 158 3.99 12.93 21.55
CA VAL A 158 4.08 11.88 22.57
C VAL A 158 5.48 11.27 22.59
N ASN A 159 6.09 11.15 23.78
CA ASN A 159 7.48 10.71 23.92
C ASN A 159 7.72 9.23 23.54
N THR A 160 6.68 8.40 23.60
CA THR A 160 6.70 6.96 23.29
C THR A 160 5.32 6.49 22.87
N VAL A 161 5.26 5.55 21.92
CA VAL A 161 4.10 4.71 21.59
C VAL A 161 4.53 3.25 21.74
N THR A 162 3.63 2.35 22.12
CA THR A 162 4.00 0.95 22.35
C THR A 162 4.35 0.25 21.02
N PRO A 163 5.56 -0.34 20.86
CA PRO A 163 5.99 -0.93 19.60
C PRO A 163 5.32 -2.26 19.29
N SER A 164 5.36 -2.64 18.01
CA SER A 164 5.02 -3.94 17.44
C SER A 164 5.90 -4.20 16.23
N ASP A 165 6.20 -5.46 15.94
CA ASP A 165 6.94 -5.89 14.75
C ASP A 165 6.06 -6.87 13.95
N VAL A 166 6.04 -6.73 12.62
CA VAL A 166 5.30 -7.62 11.69
C VAL A 166 6.26 -8.45 10.84
N GLY A 167 7.54 -8.07 10.79
CA GLY A 167 8.64 -8.78 10.15
C GLY A 167 9.99 -8.29 10.66
N ALA A 168 11.06 -8.56 9.92
CA ALA A 168 12.41 -8.12 10.25
C ALA A 168 13.06 -7.48 9.01
N PRO A 169 12.63 -6.26 8.62
CA PRO A 169 13.18 -5.56 7.46
C PRO A 169 14.67 -5.24 7.63
N THR A 170 15.34 -4.88 6.53
CA THR A 170 16.75 -4.48 6.50
C THR A 170 17.07 -3.44 7.57
N ALA A 171 18.21 -3.61 8.27
CA ALA A 171 18.63 -2.70 9.33
C ALA A 171 18.65 -1.23 8.85
N GLY A 172 17.96 -0.36 9.59
CA GLY A 172 17.74 1.04 9.23
C GLY A 172 16.41 1.32 8.53
N SER A 173 15.64 0.29 8.17
CA SER A 173 14.31 0.42 7.55
C SER A 173 13.18 0.12 8.54
N THR A 174 12.13 0.95 8.53
CA THR A 174 10.84 0.68 9.18
C THR A 174 10.02 -0.32 8.36
N ALA A 175 10.11 -0.27 7.03
CA ALA A 175 9.41 -1.20 6.15
C ALA A 175 10.28 -1.65 4.96
N GLN A 176 9.99 -2.85 4.45
CA GLN A 176 10.53 -3.36 3.19
C GLN A 176 9.38 -3.92 2.34
N ILE A 177 9.41 -3.64 1.04
CA ILE A 177 8.47 -4.16 0.04
C ILE A 177 9.29 -4.86 -1.04
N SER A 178 9.00 -6.14 -1.33
CA SER A 178 9.68 -6.94 -2.37
C SER A 178 8.67 -7.52 -3.36
N VAL A 179 8.71 -7.07 -4.62
CA VAL A 179 7.77 -7.44 -5.69
C VAL A 179 8.49 -7.81 -6.98
N GLY A 180 7.91 -8.71 -7.77
CA GLY A 180 8.49 -9.16 -9.03
C GLY A 180 7.44 -9.56 -10.05
N THR A 181 7.78 -9.37 -11.33
CA THR A 181 6.92 -9.73 -12.47
C THR A 181 6.70 -11.24 -12.53
N SER A 182 7.73 -12.05 -12.32
CA SER A 182 7.59 -13.52 -12.22
C SER A 182 6.74 -13.95 -11.02
N LEU A 183 6.94 -13.31 -9.88
CA LEU A 183 6.21 -13.56 -8.62
C LEU A 183 4.71 -13.33 -8.78
N LEU A 184 4.30 -12.16 -9.28
CA LEU A 184 2.88 -11.77 -9.34
C LEU A 184 2.14 -12.29 -10.58
N THR A 185 2.83 -12.49 -11.72
CA THR A 185 2.18 -12.88 -12.99
C THR A 185 2.45 -14.33 -13.43
N GLY A 186 3.48 -14.99 -12.87
CA GLY A 186 3.95 -16.29 -13.34
C GLY A 186 4.69 -16.27 -14.69
N GLY A 187 4.98 -15.08 -15.23
CA GLY A 187 5.71 -14.88 -16.48
C GLY A 187 7.23 -14.74 -16.32
N GLU A 188 7.88 -14.15 -17.32
CA GLU A 188 9.30 -13.76 -17.25
C GLU A 188 9.50 -12.64 -16.21
N ASP A 189 10.65 -12.64 -15.52
CA ASP A 189 10.97 -11.61 -14.51
C ASP A 189 11.51 -10.33 -15.18
N LEU A 190 10.69 -9.68 -16.01
CA LEU A 190 11.02 -8.43 -16.73
C LEU A 190 11.54 -7.33 -15.78
N ALA A 191 10.87 -7.16 -14.65
CA ALA A 191 11.19 -6.21 -13.60
C ALA A 191 11.01 -6.82 -12.19
N ASN A 192 11.89 -6.44 -11.29
CA ASN A 192 11.91 -6.81 -9.87
C ASN A 192 12.24 -5.57 -9.05
N LEU A 193 11.56 -5.35 -7.92
CA LEU A 193 11.76 -4.20 -7.04
C LEU A 193 11.89 -4.66 -5.59
N GLN A 194 12.97 -4.26 -4.92
CA GLN A 194 13.04 -4.22 -3.47
C GLN A 194 13.14 -2.76 -3.01
N ILE A 195 12.13 -2.32 -2.27
CA ILE A 195 12.00 -0.95 -1.74
C ILE A 195 12.23 -1.02 -0.23
N ASN A 196 13.19 -0.26 0.27
CA ASN A 196 13.55 -0.16 1.69
C ASN A 196 13.17 1.23 2.20
N VAL A 197 12.30 1.31 3.20
CA VAL A 197 11.70 2.55 3.69
C VAL A 197 12.22 2.87 5.09
N GLY A 198 12.98 3.96 5.24
CA GLY A 198 13.69 4.31 6.47
C GLY A 198 12.78 4.58 7.67
N VAL A 199 12.01 5.67 7.62
CA VAL A 199 10.99 6.04 8.61
C VAL A 199 9.68 6.29 7.88
N LEU A 200 8.58 5.75 8.41
CA LEU A 200 7.24 5.83 7.84
C LEU A 200 6.23 6.10 8.98
N ALA A 201 5.52 7.23 8.96
CA ALA A 201 4.40 7.47 9.87
C ALA A 201 3.40 8.51 9.34
N ALA A 202 2.16 8.46 9.85
CA ALA A 202 1.13 9.47 9.64
C ALA A 202 0.53 9.92 10.97
N SER A 203 0.04 11.16 11.00
CA SER A 203 -0.90 11.65 12.00
C SER A 203 -2.10 12.34 11.34
N ALA A 204 -3.21 12.36 12.08
CA ALA A 204 -4.41 13.09 11.72
C ALA A 204 -4.96 13.77 12.97
N SER A 205 -5.50 14.98 12.82
CA SER A 205 -6.02 15.78 13.93
C SER A 205 -7.27 16.53 13.54
N GLN A 206 -8.22 16.67 14.47
CA GLN A 206 -9.39 17.52 14.34
C GLN A 206 -9.42 18.49 15.51
N THR A 207 -9.56 19.79 15.24
CA THR A 207 -9.67 20.83 16.27
C THR A 207 -11.06 20.86 16.89
N ALA A 208 -11.21 21.56 18.03
CA ALA A 208 -12.51 21.82 18.65
C ALA A 208 -13.51 22.55 17.72
N ASP A 209 -13.00 23.40 16.81
CA ASP A 209 -13.78 24.08 15.77
C ASP A 209 -14.16 23.15 14.59
N GLY A 210 -13.81 21.87 14.66
CA GLY A 210 -14.09 20.87 13.64
C GLY A 210 -13.13 20.85 12.45
N VAL A 211 -12.07 21.68 12.44
CA VAL A 211 -11.09 21.71 11.34
C VAL A 211 -10.24 20.45 11.37
N GLN A 212 -10.23 19.69 10.28
CA GLN A 212 -9.43 18.48 10.10
C GLN A 212 -8.12 18.78 9.34
N SER A 213 -7.04 18.09 9.73
CA SER A 213 -5.75 18.11 9.05
C SER A 213 -5.00 16.80 9.26
N GLY A 214 -4.01 16.52 8.41
CA GLY A 214 -3.10 15.40 8.55
C GLY A 214 -1.69 15.77 8.13
N ASP A 215 -0.73 15.12 8.76
CA ASP A 215 0.70 15.20 8.47
C ASP A 215 1.24 13.78 8.25
N TYR A 216 2.31 13.65 7.48
CA TYR A 216 3.01 12.38 7.32
C TYR A 216 4.52 12.60 7.38
N THR A 217 5.26 11.53 7.60
CA THR A 217 6.70 11.52 7.42
C THR A 217 7.15 10.27 6.68
N LEU A 218 7.92 10.50 5.61
CA LEU A 218 8.68 9.50 4.88
C LEU A 218 10.13 9.99 4.81
N ALA A 219 11.06 9.30 5.48
CA ALA A 219 12.44 9.78 5.60
C ALA A 219 13.37 9.26 4.47
N SER A 220 13.15 8.04 3.99
CA SER A 220 13.84 7.47 2.84
C SER A 220 12.98 6.39 2.17
N ALA A 221 13.20 6.17 0.89
CA ALA A 221 12.61 5.12 0.06
C ALA A 221 13.66 4.68 -0.98
N ASP A 222 14.59 3.83 -0.56
CA ASP A 222 15.73 3.40 -1.37
C ASP A 222 15.36 2.11 -2.13
N VAL A 223 15.62 2.06 -3.44
CA VAL A 223 15.03 1.07 -4.36
C VAL A 223 16.10 0.31 -5.14
N LEU A 224 16.16 -1.01 -4.97
CA LEU A 224 16.92 -1.91 -5.83
C LEU A 224 16.02 -2.39 -6.97
N VAL A 225 16.45 -2.15 -8.22
CA VAL A 225 15.72 -2.51 -9.44
C VAL A 225 16.45 -3.62 -10.20
N GLY A 226 15.83 -4.80 -10.27
CA GLY A 226 16.33 -5.97 -10.99
C GLY A 226 15.43 -6.39 -12.16
N GLY A 227 15.63 -7.62 -12.64
CA GLY A 227 14.87 -8.23 -13.73
C GLY A 227 15.63 -8.31 -15.06
N THR A 228 15.01 -8.92 -16.08
CA THR A 228 15.61 -9.18 -17.39
C THR A 228 15.76 -7.92 -18.24
N LEU A 229 14.94 -6.88 -18.03
CA LEU A 229 15.11 -5.59 -18.70
C LEU A 229 16.41 -4.89 -18.26
N VAL A 230 16.68 -4.86 -16.95
CA VAL A 230 17.92 -4.27 -16.40
C VAL A 230 19.14 -5.11 -16.75
N SER A 231 19.07 -6.42 -16.51
CA SER A 231 20.21 -7.33 -16.78
C SER A 231 20.51 -7.49 -18.28
N GLY A 232 19.50 -7.34 -19.16
CA GLY A 232 19.71 -7.27 -20.61
C GLY A 232 20.55 -6.07 -21.06
N VAL A 233 20.66 -5.03 -20.25
CA VAL A 233 21.56 -3.89 -20.47
C VAL A 233 22.92 -4.09 -19.80
N THR A 234 22.95 -4.49 -18.51
CA THR A 234 24.23 -4.68 -17.80
C THR A 234 25.07 -5.82 -18.37
N THR A 235 24.46 -6.86 -18.95
CA THR A 235 25.19 -7.92 -19.67
C THR A 235 25.90 -7.45 -20.95
N ILE A 236 25.58 -6.26 -21.48
CA ILE A 236 26.29 -5.63 -22.60
C ILE A 236 27.37 -4.66 -22.06
N VAL A 237 27.02 -3.85 -21.07
CA VAL A 237 27.91 -2.80 -20.53
C VAL A 237 29.02 -3.37 -19.65
N SER A 238 28.72 -4.28 -18.72
CA SER A 238 29.71 -4.82 -17.78
C SER A 238 30.91 -5.49 -18.47
N PRO A 239 30.75 -6.38 -19.47
CA PRO A 239 31.91 -6.98 -20.15
C PRO A 239 32.80 -5.96 -20.88
N ALA A 240 32.24 -4.84 -21.36
CA ALA A 240 33.01 -3.77 -21.97
C ALA A 240 33.82 -2.97 -20.92
N LEU A 241 33.22 -2.67 -19.75
CA LEU A 241 33.91 -2.08 -18.61
C LEU A 241 34.99 -3.02 -18.04
N ASP A 242 34.70 -4.32 -17.88
CA ASP A 242 35.65 -5.32 -17.38
C ASP A 242 36.86 -5.47 -18.32
N THR A 243 36.62 -5.44 -19.63
CA THR A 243 37.69 -5.46 -20.65
C THR A 243 38.58 -4.22 -20.56
N LEU A 244 37.98 -3.04 -20.35
CA LEU A 244 38.72 -1.79 -20.10
C LEU A 244 39.54 -1.86 -18.80
N ILE A 245 38.92 -2.29 -17.69
CA ILE A 245 39.58 -2.41 -16.38
C ILE A 245 40.73 -3.42 -16.41
N ALA A 246 40.60 -4.52 -17.15
CA ALA A 246 41.70 -5.45 -17.38
C ALA A 246 42.87 -4.80 -18.15
N ALA A 247 42.59 -4.01 -19.19
CA ALA A 247 43.62 -3.28 -19.94
C ALA A 247 44.30 -2.17 -19.10
N LEU A 248 43.53 -1.46 -18.27
CA LEU A 248 44.04 -0.48 -17.30
C LEU A 248 44.97 -1.16 -16.27
N THR A 249 44.55 -2.30 -15.74
CA THR A 249 45.35 -3.12 -14.79
C THR A 249 46.67 -3.57 -15.40
N VAL A 250 46.68 -4.00 -16.67
CA VAL A 250 47.91 -4.35 -17.41
C VAL A 250 48.81 -3.12 -17.64
N ALA A 251 48.25 -1.92 -17.75
CA ALA A 251 48.99 -0.67 -17.81
C ALA A 251 49.46 -0.14 -16.42
N GLY A 252 49.15 -0.84 -15.33
CA GLY A 252 49.50 -0.47 -13.96
C GLY A 252 48.51 0.46 -13.25
N ILE A 253 47.41 0.84 -13.92
CA ILE A 253 46.32 1.61 -13.30
C ILE A 253 45.47 0.64 -12.47
N THR A 254 45.26 0.95 -11.19
CA THR A 254 44.50 0.12 -10.25
C THR A 254 43.59 0.99 -9.40
N GLY A 255 42.54 0.40 -8.82
CA GLY A 255 41.53 1.11 -8.01
C GLY A 255 40.26 1.51 -8.75
N ILE A 256 40.24 1.40 -10.09
CA ILE A 256 38.99 1.45 -10.87
C ILE A 256 38.37 0.05 -10.87
N THR A 257 37.11 -0.05 -10.45
CA THR A 257 36.33 -1.29 -10.39
C THR A 257 35.05 -1.14 -11.23
N ASN A 258 34.47 -2.26 -11.67
CA ASN A 258 33.16 -2.23 -12.30
C ASN A 258 32.08 -2.14 -11.20
N PRO A 259 31.24 -1.07 -11.17
CA PRO A 259 30.19 -0.90 -10.17
C PRO A 259 28.89 -1.66 -10.52
N LEU A 260 28.75 -2.17 -11.75
CA LEU A 260 27.53 -2.83 -12.22
C LEU A 260 27.50 -4.30 -11.78
N GLY A 261 26.94 -4.53 -10.59
CA GLY A 261 26.72 -5.87 -10.03
C GLY A 261 25.63 -6.68 -10.73
N PRO A 262 25.53 -7.99 -10.42
CA PRO A 262 24.48 -8.86 -10.95
C PRO A 262 23.10 -8.59 -10.32
N ASP A 263 23.06 -7.94 -9.15
CA ASP A 263 21.88 -7.83 -8.29
C ASP A 263 20.90 -6.72 -8.71
N GLY A 264 21.25 -5.90 -9.70
CA GLY A 264 20.42 -4.83 -10.26
C GLY A 264 21.04 -3.43 -10.17
N ILE A 265 20.21 -2.40 -10.32
CA ILE A 265 20.59 -0.99 -10.13
C ILE A 265 20.00 -0.50 -8.81
N SER A 266 20.87 -0.04 -7.90
CA SER A 266 20.44 0.58 -6.65
C SER A 266 20.20 2.08 -6.84
N LEU A 267 19.03 2.54 -6.42
CA LEU A 267 18.62 3.94 -6.38
C LEU A 267 18.53 4.39 -4.92
N SER A 268 19.16 5.50 -4.61
CA SER A 268 18.92 6.22 -3.36
C SER A 268 17.62 7.03 -3.45
N THR A 269 17.14 7.44 -2.28
CA THR A 269 16.08 8.44 -2.16
C THR A 269 16.38 9.72 -2.97
N ASP A 270 17.63 10.19 -2.95
CA ASP A 270 18.04 11.40 -3.68
C ASP A 270 17.93 11.23 -5.21
N ASP A 271 18.16 10.01 -5.74
CA ASP A 271 17.99 9.71 -7.18
C ASP A 271 16.52 9.83 -7.60
N LEU A 272 15.58 9.43 -6.74
CA LEU A 272 14.15 9.59 -6.98
C LEU A 272 13.71 11.06 -6.86
N LEU A 273 14.19 11.76 -5.84
CA LEU A 273 13.87 13.18 -5.60
C LEU A 273 14.42 14.08 -6.73
N ALA A 274 15.60 13.77 -7.27
CA ALA A 274 16.18 14.46 -8.41
C ALA A 274 15.35 14.31 -9.70
N VAL A 275 14.67 13.17 -9.90
CA VAL A 275 13.73 12.97 -11.01
C VAL A 275 12.38 13.64 -10.74
N ALA A 276 11.90 13.60 -9.50
CA ALA A 276 10.64 14.22 -9.08
C ALA A 276 10.69 15.76 -9.01
N GLY A 277 11.89 16.34 -8.88
CA GLY A 277 12.10 17.79 -8.83
C GLY A 277 11.80 18.44 -7.47
N VAL A 278 11.87 17.67 -6.39
CA VAL A 278 11.56 18.08 -5.00
C VAL A 278 12.76 17.90 -4.06
N ALA A 279 12.73 18.51 -2.88
CA ALA A 279 13.83 18.45 -1.90
C ALA A 279 13.63 17.35 -0.83
N SER A 280 12.40 16.88 -0.63
CA SER A 280 12.05 15.81 0.30
C SER A 280 10.90 14.96 -0.23
N LEU A 281 10.83 13.69 0.20
CA LEU A 281 9.67 12.83 -0.04
C LEU A 281 8.39 13.43 0.55
N ASN A 282 8.53 14.32 1.54
CA ASN A 282 7.46 15.00 2.25
C ASN A 282 6.91 16.22 1.47
N ASP A 283 7.65 16.73 0.48
CA ASP A 283 7.22 17.82 -0.41
C ASP A 283 6.35 17.30 -1.58
N LEU A 284 6.16 15.98 -1.70
CA LEU A 284 5.44 15.37 -2.80
C LEU A 284 3.91 15.62 -2.71
N PRO A 285 3.23 15.87 -3.84
CA PRO A 285 1.77 16.00 -3.88
C PRO A 285 1.04 14.80 -3.30
N VAL A 286 -0.16 15.05 -2.76
CA VAL A 286 -1.10 14.03 -2.28
C VAL A 286 -1.33 12.96 -3.35
N GLY A 287 -1.13 11.69 -2.99
CA GLY A 287 -1.34 10.54 -3.88
C GLY A 287 -0.28 10.36 -4.98
N THR A 288 0.97 10.79 -4.76
CA THR A 288 2.04 10.63 -5.77
C THR A 288 2.60 9.20 -5.76
N ASN A 289 2.43 8.45 -6.84
CA ASN A 289 3.07 7.14 -7.03
C ASN A 289 4.59 7.30 -7.28
N LEU A 290 5.41 6.97 -6.28
CA LEU A 290 6.87 7.04 -6.36
C LEU A 290 7.48 6.19 -7.48
N LEU A 291 6.84 5.07 -7.84
CA LEU A 291 7.39 4.12 -8.82
C LEU A 291 7.41 4.70 -10.24
N THR A 292 6.64 5.76 -10.51
CA THR A 292 6.68 6.49 -11.79
C THR A 292 8.03 7.16 -12.07
N TYR A 293 8.81 7.48 -11.03
CA TYR A 293 10.14 8.08 -11.15
C TYR A 293 11.26 7.05 -11.36
N VAL A 294 11.05 5.81 -10.90
CA VAL A 294 12.05 4.73 -10.91
C VAL A 294 12.65 4.46 -12.30
N PRO A 295 11.87 4.36 -13.41
CA PRO A 295 12.44 4.07 -14.73
C PRO A 295 13.43 5.12 -15.23
N GLN A 296 13.17 6.41 -14.96
CA GLN A 296 14.09 7.49 -15.34
C GLN A 296 15.28 7.57 -14.36
N ALA A 297 15.07 7.30 -13.07
CA ALA A 297 16.14 7.23 -12.09
C ALA A 297 17.14 6.10 -12.41
N VAL A 298 16.67 4.91 -12.87
CA VAL A 298 17.54 3.84 -13.37
C VAL A 298 18.39 4.30 -14.57
N VAL A 299 17.81 5.02 -15.52
CA VAL A 299 18.57 5.54 -16.69
C VAL A 299 19.59 6.60 -16.26
N ASN A 300 19.21 7.52 -15.38
CA ASN A 300 20.11 8.54 -14.85
C ASN A 300 21.29 7.91 -14.08
N GLN A 301 20.99 6.98 -13.17
CA GLN A 301 21.98 6.29 -12.36
C GLN A 301 22.92 5.45 -13.22
N LEU A 302 22.39 4.63 -14.14
CA LEU A 302 23.22 3.82 -15.02
C LEU A 302 24.14 4.69 -15.90
N THR A 303 23.65 5.82 -16.40
CA THR A 303 24.47 6.78 -17.17
C THR A 303 25.57 7.37 -16.29
N SER A 304 25.21 7.96 -15.15
CA SER A 304 26.14 8.57 -14.17
C SER A 304 27.25 7.61 -13.73
N VAL A 305 26.88 6.38 -13.37
CA VAL A 305 27.77 5.32 -12.91
C VAL A 305 28.73 4.87 -14.01
N VAL A 306 28.27 4.78 -15.27
CA VAL A 306 29.09 4.37 -16.42
C VAL A 306 30.04 5.49 -16.87
N ASP A 307 29.53 6.72 -17.01
CA ASP A 307 30.34 7.89 -17.37
C ASP A 307 31.44 8.14 -16.33
N GLY A 308 31.12 8.01 -15.03
CA GLY A 308 32.09 8.10 -13.94
C GLY A 308 33.26 7.11 -14.06
N VAL A 309 33.01 5.88 -14.51
CA VAL A 309 34.07 4.89 -14.77
C VAL A 309 34.86 5.24 -16.02
N LEU A 310 34.20 5.68 -17.10
CA LEU A 310 34.83 6.02 -18.38
C LEU A 310 35.70 7.29 -18.31
N ASP A 311 35.35 8.24 -17.45
CA ASP A 311 36.13 9.47 -17.23
C ASP A 311 37.22 9.27 -16.17
N ALA A 312 36.99 8.46 -15.11
CA ALA A 312 38.08 8.02 -14.22
C ALA A 312 39.15 7.24 -15.00
N ALA A 313 38.74 6.39 -15.96
CA ALA A 313 39.65 5.71 -16.87
C ALA A 313 40.43 6.68 -17.76
N GLN A 314 39.78 7.67 -18.38
CA GLN A 314 40.46 8.67 -19.21
C GLN A 314 41.47 9.49 -18.39
N ALA A 315 41.08 9.96 -17.20
CA ALA A 315 41.96 10.73 -16.31
C ALA A 315 43.21 9.92 -15.92
N ALA A 316 43.05 8.65 -15.51
CA ALA A 316 44.17 7.78 -15.16
C ALA A 316 45.09 7.47 -16.36
N ILE A 317 44.54 7.33 -17.58
CA ILE A 317 45.34 7.21 -18.81
C ILE A 317 46.12 8.51 -19.07
N ASP A 318 45.54 9.67 -18.80
CA ASP A 318 46.17 10.96 -19.05
C ASP A 318 47.30 11.34 -18.08
N GLU A 319 47.50 10.57 -17.00
CA GLU A 319 48.70 10.64 -16.16
C GLU A 319 49.86 9.76 -16.67
N LEU A 320 49.60 8.74 -17.50
CA LEU A 320 50.63 7.80 -17.95
C LEU A 320 51.67 8.43 -18.90
N PRO A 321 52.91 7.91 -18.95
CA PRO A 321 53.87 8.23 -20.01
C PRO A 321 53.30 7.93 -21.41
N LEU A 322 53.65 8.76 -22.41
CA LEU A 322 53.01 8.75 -23.73
C LEU A 322 53.00 7.37 -24.43
N LEU A 323 54.05 6.56 -24.28
CA LEU A 323 54.11 5.20 -24.85
C LEU A 323 53.24 4.18 -24.08
N ALA A 324 52.98 4.40 -22.79
CA ALA A 324 52.13 3.53 -21.97
C ALA A 324 50.64 3.77 -22.21
N ARG A 325 50.24 4.94 -22.72
CA ARG A 325 48.83 5.26 -23.06
C ARG A 325 48.25 4.41 -24.20
N ILE A 326 49.09 3.90 -25.10
CA ILE A 326 48.66 3.33 -26.39
C ILE A 326 47.63 2.19 -26.21
N VAL A 327 47.90 1.25 -25.30
CA VAL A 327 47.02 0.10 -25.04
C VAL A 327 45.72 0.50 -24.32
N PRO A 328 45.75 1.18 -23.15
CA PRO A 328 44.52 1.50 -22.44
C PRO A 328 43.67 2.58 -23.16
N GLN A 329 44.27 3.51 -23.91
CA GLN A 329 43.49 4.46 -24.74
C GLN A 329 42.75 3.75 -25.88
N ALA A 330 43.35 2.71 -26.48
CA ALA A 330 42.67 1.88 -27.47
C ALA A 330 41.55 1.04 -26.82
N ALA A 331 41.76 0.49 -25.63
CA ALA A 331 40.73 -0.21 -24.87
C ALA A 331 39.55 0.70 -24.50
N LEU A 332 39.82 1.94 -24.07
CA LEU A 332 38.79 2.94 -23.75
C LEU A 332 38.00 3.36 -24.99
N ALA A 333 38.66 3.52 -26.15
CA ALA A 333 37.98 3.80 -27.40
C ALA A 333 37.05 2.65 -27.86
N VAL A 334 37.46 1.39 -27.63
CA VAL A 334 36.61 0.21 -27.88
C VAL A 334 35.44 0.16 -26.88
N ALA A 335 35.68 0.44 -25.60
CA ALA A 335 34.64 0.46 -24.57
C ALA A 335 33.57 1.52 -24.87
N ARG A 336 33.97 2.78 -25.11
CA ARG A 336 33.05 3.85 -25.54
C ARG A 336 32.31 3.49 -26.83
N GLY A 337 33.00 2.92 -27.82
CA GLY A 337 32.39 2.42 -29.06
C GLY A 337 31.32 1.33 -28.90
N ILE A 338 31.28 0.63 -27.76
CA ILE A 338 30.23 -0.35 -27.39
C ILE A 338 29.18 0.28 -26.48
N ILE A 339 29.60 1.13 -25.55
CA ILE A 339 28.79 1.65 -24.44
C ILE A 339 27.97 2.87 -24.86
N ASP A 340 28.57 3.87 -25.52
CA ASP A 340 27.90 5.13 -25.88
C ASP A 340 26.59 4.89 -26.67
N PRO A 341 26.50 3.94 -27.63
CA PRO A 341 25.24 3.62 -28.32
C PRO A 341 24.18 2.97 -27.43
N VAL A 342 24.58 2.24 -26.37
CA VAL A 342 23.66 1.62 -25.41
C VAL A 342 23.10 2.70 -24.48
N ILE A 343 23.97 3.55 -23.93
CA ILE A 343 23.59 4.69 -23.07
C ILE A 343 22.63 5.63 -23.81
N ALA A 344 22.94 5.98 -25.06
CA ALA A 344 22.06 6.81 -25.91
C ALA A 344 20.69 6.14 -26.23
N GLY A 345 20.58 4.81 -26.10
CA GLY A 345 19.35 4.05 -26.34
C GLY A 345 18.42 3.89 -25.12
N LEU A 346 18.94 4.05 -23.90
CA LEU A 346 18.28 3.61 -22.65
C LEU A 346 16.85 4.12 -22.46
N VAL A 347 16.55 5.36 -22.85
CA VAL A 347 15.19 5.92 -22.70
C VAL A 347 14.16 5.13 -23.53
N GLY A 348 14.55 4.67 -24.72
CA GLY A 348 13.70 3.86 -25.60
C GLY A 348 13.73 2.36 -25.32
N THR A 349 14.88 1.81 -24.91
CA THR A 349 15.07 0.36 -24.72
C THR A 349 14.83 -0.13 -23.29
N LEU A 350 15.02 0.74 -22.29
CA LEU A 350 14.88 0.40 -20.88
C LEU A 350 13.73 1.17 -20.21
N ALA A 351 13.71 2.51 -20.23
CA ALA A 351 12.77 3.28 -19.40
C ALA A 351 11.29 3.02 -19.73
N GLY A 352 10.90 3.06 -21.01
CA GLY A 352 9.52 2.77 -21.42
C GLY A 352 9.04 1.33 -21.08
N PRO A 353 9.79 0.29 -21.47
CA PRO A 353 9.49 -1.09 -21.07
C PRO A 353 9.50 -1.32 -19.56
N LEU A 354 10.44 -0.70 -18.83
CA LEU A 354 10.54 -0.82 -17.38
C LEU A 354 9.38 -0.14 -16.66
N ALA A 355 8.94 1.04 -17.10
CA ALA A 355 7.71 1.68 -16.60
C ALA A 355 6.51 0.74 -16.77
N THR A 356 6.32 0.20 -17.97
CA THR A 356 5.24 -0.74 -18.29
C THR A 356 5.28 -2.01 -17.42
N ALA A 357 6.48 -2.52 -17.12
CA ALA A 357 6.66 -3.69 -16.26
C ALA A 357 6.46 -3.39 -14.77
N ILE A 358 6.78 -2.17 -14.32
CA ILE A 358 6.59 -1.68 -12.95
C ILE A 358 5.10 -1.41 -12.66
N ASP A 359 4.41 -0.66 -13.53
CA ASP A 359 2.98 -0.37 -13.40
C ASP A 359 2.12 -1.66 -13.41
N ALA A 360 2.62 -2.74 -14.02
CA ALA A 360 1.97 -4.04 -14.04
C ALA A 360 2.15 -4.85 -12.73
N ILE A 361 3.09 -4.49 -11.85
CA ILE A 361 3.38 -5.21 -10.60
C ILE A 361 3.03 -4.43 -9.33
N ALA A 362 3.22 -3.11 -9.30
CA ALA A 362 3.03 -2.34 -8.09
C ALA A 362 2.77 -0.85 -8.32
N GLN A 363 2.16 -0.22 -7.32
CA GLN A 363 2.02 1.22 -7.16
C GLN A 363 2.44 1.58 -5.73
N LEU A 364 3.08 2.75 -5.54
CA LEU A 364 3.60 3.18 -4.24
C LEU A 364 3.22 4.64 -3.98
N ASP A 365 1.96 4.88 -3.64
CA ASP A 365 1.40 6.22 -3.48
C ASP A 365 1.79 6.78 -2.12
N VAL A 366 2.54 7.88 -2.10
CA VAL A 366 2.81 8.63 -0.86
C VAL A 366 1.70 9.63 -0.57
N ASN A 367 1.55 10.00 0.70
CA ASN A 367 0.63 11.05 1.13
C ASN A 367 -0.82 10.79 0.65
N ASN A 368 -1.34 9.59 0.92
CA ASN A 368 -2.71 9.24 0.54
C ASN A 368 -3.69 9.86 1.55
N GLN A 369 -4.40 10.91 1.12
CA GLN A 369 -5.42 11.59 1.92
C GLN A 369 -6.83 11.24 1.41
N THR A 370 -7.73 10.88 2.31
CA THR A 370 -9.12 10.57 1.99
C THR A 370 -10.09 11.22 2.98
N LEU A 371 -11.27 11.61 2.47
CA LEU A 371 -12.41 12.06 3.25
C LEU A 371 -13.54 11.05 3.03
N GLY A 372 -14.03 10.43 4.11
CA GLY A 372 -15.12 9.46 4.06
C GLY A 372 -16.48 10.10 3.81
N ASP A 373 -17.45 9.31 3.33
CA ASP A 373 -18.84 9.74 3.14
C ASP A 373 -19.54 10.17 4.44
N ASP A 374 -18.97 9.82 5.60
CA ASP A 374 -19.40 10.24 6.92
C ASP A 374 -18.79 11.59 7.38
N GLY A 375 -17.74 12.08 6.71
CA GLY A 375 -16.96 13.24 7.13
C GLY A 375 -15.77 12.91 8.05
N SER A 376 -15.34 11.64 8.11
CA SER A 376 -14.04 11.27 8.66
C SER A 376 -12.90 11.68 7.72
N PHE A 377 -11.81 12.25 8.25
CA PHE A 377 -10.59 12.51 7.48
C PHE A 377 -9.53 11.47 7.84
N THR A 378 -8.89 10.88 6.83
CA THR A 378 -7.83 9.87 7.00
C THR A 378 -6.59 10.25 6.19
N GLN A 379 -5.45 10.31 6.87
CA GLN A 379 -4.11 10.41 6.30
C GLN A 379 -3.42 9.03 6.40
N SER A 380 -3.04 8.47 5.26
CA SER A 380 -2.07 7.37 5.18
C SER A 380 -0.73 7.94 4.67
N ALA A 381 0.38 7.45 5.22
CA ALA A 381 1.70 7.89 4.78
C ALA A 381 2.13 7.23 3.46
N LEU A 382 1.78 5.96 3.26
CA LEU A 382 2.20 5.14 2.12
C LEU A 382 1.11 4.12 1.77
N ARG A 383 0.76 4.00 0.48
CA ARG A 383 -0.13 2.95 -0.04
C ARG A 383 0.62 2.07 -1.01
N VAL A 384 0.59 0.77 -0.78
CA VAL A 384 1.16 -0.26 -1.64
C VAL A 384 0.06 -0.92 -2.45
N GLY A 385 -0.06 -0.56 -3.73
CA GLY A 385 -0.86 -1.31 -4.70
C GLY A 385 -0.03 -2.49 -5.25
N LEU A 386 -0.65 -3.65 -5.41
CA LEU A 386 -0.06 -4.86 -5.98
C LEU A 386 -0.88 -5.36 -7.18
N GLY A 387 -0.17 -5.66 -8.27
CA GLY A 387 -0.75 -5.76 -9.62
C GLY A 387 -1.19 -4.40 -10.18
N PRO A 388 -1.73 -4.36 -11.41
CA PRO A 388 -2.22 -3.14 -12.03
C PRO A 388 -3.30 -2.49 -11.15
N ASP A 389 -3.18 -1.19 -10.88
CA ASP A 389 -4.14 -0.39 -10.07
C ASP A 389 -4.48 -1.00 -8.69
N GLY A 390 -3.56 -1.76 -8.10
CA GLY A 390 -3.78 -2.46 -6.82
C GLY A 390 -4.81 -3.59 -6.89
N SER A 391 -5.11 -4.10 -8.09
CA SER A 391 -6.19 -5.07 -8.34
C SER A 391 -5.98 -6.44 -7.69
N LEU A 392 -4.75 -6.85 -7.35
CA LEU A 392 -4.50 -8.08 -6.58
C LEU A 392 -4.62 -7.81 -5.08
N ALA A 393 -4.00 -6.73 -4.60
CA ALA A 393 -4.17 -6.21 -3.25
C ALA A 393 -3.81 -4.73 -3.20
N ALA A 394 -4.40 -4.01 -2.24
CA ALA A 394 -4.01 -2.66 -1.88
C ALA A 394 -3.83 -2.59 -0.36
N VAL A 395 -2.71 -2.04 0.11
CA VAL A 395 -2.34 -1.95 1.53
C VAL A 395 -1.95 -0.51 1.86
N ASP A 396 -2.78 0.18 2.62
CA ASP A 396 -2.43 1.44 3.28
C ASP A 396 -1.62 1.14 4.54
N LEU A 397 -0.41 1.70 4.59
CA LEU A 397 0.56 1.57 5.66
C LEU A 397 0.70 2.88 6.42
N ALA A 398 0.67 2.78 7.75
CA ALA A 398 0.66 3.91 8.68
C ALA A 398 -0.47 4.90 8.37
N SER A 399 -1.70 4.54 8.77
CA SER A 399 -2.90 5.36 8.65
C SER A 399 -3.30 5.99 9.99
N ALA A 400 -3.80 7.22 9.92
CA ALA A 400 -4.38 7.96 11.04
C ALA A 400 -5.70 8.60 10.58
N SER A 401 -6.76 8.45 11.37
CA SER A 401 -8.11 8.91 11.03
C SER A 401 -8.76 9.66 12.19
N VAL A 402 -9.53 10.71 11.88
CA VAL A 402 -10.26 11.55 12.84
C VAL A 402 -11.62 11.96 12.32
N GLY A 403 -12.57 12.13 13.23
CA GLY A 403 -13.93 12.56 12.90
C GLY A 403 -14.82 11.47 12.27
N PRO A 404 -16.06 11.82 11.89
CA PRO A 404 -16.70 13.12 12.10
C PRO A 404 -16.96 13.40 13.59
N ASN A 405 -16.40 14.50 14.12
CA ASN A 405 -16.66 14.93 15.50
C ASN A 405 -17.91 15.81 15.51
N ALA A 406 -18.98 15.39 16.20
CA ALA A 406 -20.23 16.15 16.27
C ALA A 406 -20.21 17.27 17.33
N GLY A 407 -19.24 17.22 18.25
CA GLY A 407 -19.10 18.14 19.36
C GLY A 407 -20.21 18.06 20.41
N ILE A 408 -20.03 18.77 21.52
CA ILE A 408 -20.95 18.73 22.68
C ILE A 408 -22.38 19.12 22.28
N GLU A 409 -22.56 20.08 21.37
CA GLU A 409 -23.89 20.53 20.94
C GLU A 409 -24.56 19.59 19.92
N GLY A 410 -23.79 18.77 19.20
CA GLY A 410 -24.29 17.80 18.22
C GLY A 410 -24.71 16.45 18.81
N VAL A 411 -24.30 16.14 20.05
CA VAL A 411 -24.68 14.91 20.75
C VAL A 411 -25.90 15.16 21.66
N PRO A 412 -27.04 14.49 21.45
CA PRO A 412 -28.18 14.63 22.34
C PRO A 412 -27.87 14.10 23.74
N LEU A 413 -27.78 14.99 24.73
CA LEU A 413 -27.67 14.64 26.14
C LEU A 413 -28.88 13.78 26.57
N MET A 414 -28.70 12.45 26.59
CA MET A 414 -29.76 11.54 27.02
C MET A 414 -30.04 11.74 28.51
N SER A 415 -31.17 12.35 28.83
CA SER A 415 -31.67 12.36 30.20
C SER A 415 -31.90 10.91 30.68
N PRO A 416 -31.78 10.62 31.99
CA PRO A 416 -32.08 9.29 32.53
C PRO A 416 -33.49 8.78 32.18
N GLU A 417 -34.41 9.69 31.89
CA GLU A 417 -35.79 9.43 31.49
C GLU A 417 -35.89 8.93 30.04
N ALA A 418 -35.06 9.44 29.12
CA ALA A 418 -35.00 8.94 27.74
C ALA A 418 -34.44 7.51 27.66
N LEU A 419 -33.51 7.18 28.54
CA LEU A 419 -32.86 5.87 28.66
C LEU A 419 -33.88 4.74 28.99
N ALA A 420 -34.97 5.08 29.69
CA ALA A 420 -36.07 4.16 29.98
C ALA A 420 -36.93 3.80 28.75
N ILE A 421 -36.91 4.62 27.69
CA ILE A 421 -37.68 4.42 26.46
C ILE A 421 -36.82 3.82 25.34
N ALA A 422 -35.53 4.17 25.28
CA ALA A 422 -34.56 3.61 24.32
C ALA A 422 -33.99 2.23 24.73
N GLY A 423 -34.32 1.72 25.92
CA GLY A 423 -33.73 0.54 26.56
C GLY A 423 -33.91 -0.83 25.88
N GLY A 424 -34.40 -0.88 24.63
CA GLY A 424 -34.52 -2.11 23.85
C GLY A 424 -33.27 -2.52 23.05
N GLY A 425 -32.42 -1.56 22.65
CA GLY A 425 -31.29 -1.81 21.73
C GLY A 425 -29.90 -1.77 22.37
N ALA A 426 -29.61 -0.75 23.17
CA ALA A 426 -28.26 -0.45 23.67
C ALA A 426 -27.66 -1.51 24.62
N ALA A 427 -28.47 -2.42 25.15
CA ALA A 427 -28.05 -3.43 26.12
C ALA A 427 -26.99 -4.42 25.58
N ILE A 428 -26.90 -4.62 24.26
CA ILE A 428 -26.08 -5.68 23.66
C ILE A 428 -24.57 -5.40 23.81
N ILE A 429 -24.11 -4.17 23.52
CA ILE A 429 -22.67 -3.84 23.52
C ILE A 429 -22.09 -3.94 24.95
N GLY A 430 -22.79 -3.38 25.94
CA GLY A 430 -22.40 -3.48 27.35
C GLY A 430 -22.39 -4.92 27.87
N LEU A 431 -23.33 -5.76 27.43
CA LEU A 431 -23.41 -7.16 27.82
C LEU A 431 -22.21 -7.97 27.30
N VAL A 432 -21.75 -7.73 26.06
CA VAL A 432 -20.58 -8.40 25.49
C VAL A 432 -19.31 -8.11 26.30
N VAL A 433 -19.05 -6.84 26.63
CA VAL A 433 -17.89 -6.42 27.44
C VAL A 433 -17.95 -7.02 28.85
N TRP A 434 -19.13 -7.02 29.48
CA TRP A 434 -19.34 -7.56 30.83
C TRP A 434 -19.20 -9.09 30.89
N LEU A 435 -19.71 -9.82 29.90
CA LEU A 435 -19.56 -11.26 29.79
C LEU A 435 -18.11 -11.67 29.53
N ARG A 436 -17.34 -10.89 28.76
CA ARG A 436 -15.90 -11.13 28.52
C ARG A 436 -15.10 -11.08 29.83
N ARG A 437 -15.38 -10.10 30.71
CA ARG A 437 -14.74 -10.00 32.04
C ARG A 437 -15.06 -11.16 32.99
N ARG A 438 -16.22 -11.83 32.86
CA ARG A 438 -16.63 -12.93 33.77
C ARG A 438 -15.99 -14.29 33.47
N ARG A 439 -15.23 -14.46 32.39
CA ARG A 439 -14.58 -15.74 32.04
C ARG A 439 -13.15 -15.93 32.56
N VAL A 440 -12.56 -14.93 33.24
CA VAL A 440 -11.14 -14.94 33.65
C VAL A 440 -10.96 -15.16 35.17
N THR A 441 -11.92 -15.83 35.84
CA THR A 441 -11.88 -15.95 37.33
C THR A 441 -12.59 -17.19 37.90
N VAL A 442 -12.42 -18.37 37.29
CA VAL A 442 -12.72 -19.66 37.96
C VAL A 442 -11.71 -20.74 37.54
N GLU A 443 -10.55 -20.78 38.21
CA GLU A 443 -9.72 -21.97 38.45
C GLU A 443 -8.53 -21.53 39.35
N GLY A 444 -8.13 -22.23 40.41
CA GLY A 444 -8.72 -23.46 40.97
C GLY A 444 -7.86 -24.07 42.08
N THR A 445 -7.68 -23.40 43.22
CA THR A 445 -6.90 -23.94 44.36
C THR A 445 -7.77 -24.73 45.34
N HIS A 446 -7.54 -26.04 45.42
CA HIS A 446 -7.91 -26.89 46.56
C HIS A 446 -6.94 -28.05 46.71
#